data_AF-A0A9D2IWX1-F1
#
_entry.id   AF-A0A9D2IWX1-F1
#
_cell.length_a   1.000
_cell.length_b   1.000
_cell.length_c   1.000
_cell.angle_alpha   90.00
_cell.angle_beta   90.00
_cell.angle_gamma   90.00
#
_symmetry.space_group_name_H-M   'P 1'
#
loop_
_entity.id
_entity.type
_entity.pdbx_description
1 polymer ?
#
loop_
_entity_poly.entity_id
_entity_poly.type
_entity_poly.pdbx_seq_one_letter_code
_entity_poly.pdbx_strand_id
1 'polypeptide(L)'
;MKVQQTGMGFAYNQKQTTALSQKNKTQEPQNMNGTPYVGAYYMPVINFRGDSEKVLITKKDEAGNKILDKYGNPVIRLNPEIKKAMDKETFEFTGPDGEKFTGTVKEALLAYIRDIRDLDENRYSGLYHGSSLESIKKIKEQGPDPRKTTSVGFGPGMYFAFSEGDAHDYSGAKIKADLQQHKREDGVTGKFAVFNGLFYRNIKTPEVAKKLQEITPTSTDIDSLLNDYCREILVDDLKIDAGYGFARSHHPCVIVFNPDVISNIRNSNEY
;
A
#
# COMPACT_ATOMS: atom_id res chain seq x y z
N MET A 1 11.43 35.88 -54.98
CA MET A 1 10.38 34.87 -54.78
C MET A 1 9.85 35.03 -53.36
N LYS A 2 8.58 35.45 -53.20
CA LYS A 2 7.89 35.64 -51.92
C LYS A 2 6.78 34.60 -51.84
N VAL A 3 6.72 33.84 -50.75
CA VAL A 3 5.72 32.80 -50.52
C VAL A 3 4.60 33.37 -49.63
N GLN A 4 3.36 33.23 -50.10
CA GLN A 4 2.13 33.65 -49.46
C GLN A 4 1.74 32.74 -48.28
N GLN A 5 1.29 33.36 -47.19
CA GLN A 5 0.51 32.75 -46.12
C GLN A 5 -0.97 32.77 -46.49
N THR A 6 -1.69 31.68 -46.17
CA THR A 6 -3.15 31.66 -46.07
C THR A 6 -3.55 31.02 -44.75
N GLY A 7 -4.28 31.78 -43.93
CA GLY A 7 -4.96 31.30 -42.73
C GLY A 7 -6.45 31.05 -42.96
N MET A 8 -7.03 30.27 -42.06
CA MET A 8 -8.46 30.13 -41.76
C MET A 8 -8.50 29.86 -40.24
N GLY A 9 -9.17 30.56 -39.34
CA GLY A 9 -10.28 31.51 -39.42
C GLY A 9 -11.58 30.78 -39.16
N PHE A 10 -12.09 30.71 -37.92
CA PHE A 10 -13.52 30.60 -37.63
C PHE A 10 -13.87 31.18 -36.24
N ALA A 11 -15.02 31.86 -36.23
CA ALA A 11 -15.45 32.85 -35.26
C ALA A 11 -16.51 32.33 -34.28
N TYR A 12 -16.61 33.05 -33.17
CA TYR A 12 -17.63 32.98 -32.13
C TYR A 12 -19.07 33.17 -32.65
N ASN A 13 -20.05 32.56 -31.95
CA ASN A 13 -21.38 33.15 -31.85
C ASN A 13 -22.08 32.82 -30.50
N GLN A 14 -22.66 33.86 -29.90
CA GLN A 14 -23.45 33.87 -28.67
C GLN A 14 -24.92 34.21 -29.01
N LYS A 15 -25.88 33.54 -28.37
CA LYS A 15 -27.17 34.06 -27.81
C LYS A 15 -28.17 32.89 -27.65
N GLN A 16 -28.49 32.52 -26.41
CA GLN A 16 -29.66 32.95 -25.62
C GLN A 16 -31.01 32.39 -26.11
N THR A 17 -31.56 31.48 -25.31
CA THR A 17 -33.01 31.37 -25.07
C THR A 17 -33.24 31.08 -23.59
N THR A 18 -34.20 31.79 -23.02
CA THR A 18 -34.46 31.96 -21.59
C THR A 18 -35.81 31.32 -21.22
N ALA A 19 -35.84 30.71 -20.03
CA ALA A 19 -36.98 30.51 -19.11
C ALA A 19 -38.15 29.56 -19.45
N LEU A 20 -38.27 28.52 -18.62
CA LEU A 20 -39.41 28.14 -17.74
C LEU A 20 -38.98 26.78 -17.13
N SER A 21 -39.02 26.47 -15.84
CA SER A 21 -40.01 26.78 -14.81
C SER A 21 -39.41 26.46 -13.43
N GLN A 22 -39.75 27.28 -12.45
CA GLN A 22 -39.43 27.12 -11.04
C GLN A 22 -40.16 25.92 -10.42
N LYS A 23 -39.43 25.10 -9.66
CA LYS A 23 -39.80 24.50 -8.35
C LYS A 23 -39.00 23.21 -8.13
N ASN A 24 -37.92 23.33 -7.36
CA ASN A 24 -37.78 22.58 -6.11
C ASN A 24 -36.56 23.13 -5.37
N LYS A 25 -36.85 23.76 -4.23
CA LYS A 25 -35.87 24.10 -3.21
C LYS A 25 -35.43 22.79 -2.56
N THR A 26 -34.14 22.49 -2.64
CA THR A 26 -33.46 21.76 -1.57
C THR A 26 -32.12 22.46 -1.38
N GLN A 27 -31.98 23.08 -0.21
CA GLN A 27 -30.76 23.78 0.19
C GLN A 27 -29.59 22.80 0.23
N GLU A 28 -28.51 23.14 -0.45
CA GLU A 28 -27.19 22.60 -0.12
C GLU A 28 -26.77 23.14 1.24
N PRO A 29 -26.40 22.30 2.22
CA PRO A 29 -25.66 22.80 3.36
C PRO A 29 -24.19 22.91 2.98
N GLN A 30 -23.73 24.15 2.78
CA GLN A 30 -22.35 24.49 3.09
C GLN A 30 -22.20 24.51 4.62
N ASN A 31 -21.11 23.95 5.14
CA ASN A 31 -20.58 24.36 6.43
C ASN A 31 -19.19 24.96 6.24
N MET A 32 -19.08 26.23 6.63
CA MET A 32 -17.84 26.92 6.94
C MET A 32 -17.46 26.60 8.39
N ASN A 33 -16.51 25.68 8.59
CA ASN A 33 -15.54 25.65 9.69
C ASN A 33 -14.78 24.31 9.69
N GLY A 34 -13.49 24.35 9.36
CA GLY A 34 -12.64 23.18 9.19
C GLY A 34 -12.29 22.46 10.50
N THR A 35 -12.72 21.21 10.63
CA THR A 35 -12.05 20.15 11.40
C THR A 35 -12.34 18.79 10.74
N PRO A 36 -11.41 17.82 10.86
CA PRO A 36 -11.16 16.80 9.83
C PRO A 36 -11.90 15.48 10.06
N TYR A 37 -11.82 14.63 9.03
CA TYR A 37 -12.30 13.26 8.94
C TYR A 37 -12.04 12.45 10.22
N VAL A 38 -13.11 12.17 10.98
CA VAL A 38 -13.10 11.16 12.04
C VAL A 38 -13.48 9.82 11.39
N GLY A 39 -12.48 8.99 11.17
CA GLY A 39 -12.64 7.62 10.66
C GLY A 39 -11.76 6.65 11.43
N ALA A 40 -11.73 6.74 12.76
CA ALA A 40 -11.09 5.75 13.61
C ALA A 40 -11.94 4.46 13.61
N TYR A 41 -11.65 3.55 12.67
CA TYR A 41 -12.14 2.18 12.76
C TYR A 41 -11.29 1.42 13.77
N TYR A 42 -11.85 1.24 14.97
CA TYR A 42 -11.40 0.18 15.89
C TYR A 42 -11.60 -1.17 15.19
N MET A 43 -10.51 -1.80 14.74
CA MET A 43 -10.54 -3.21 14.38
C MET A 43 -10.19 -4.06 15.60
N PRO A 44 -10.94 -5.12 15.91
CA PRO A 44 -10.54 -6.08 16.92
C PRO A 44 -9.24 -6.77 16.48
N VAL A 45 -8.32 -6.94 17.42
CA VAL A 45 -7.16 -7.83 17.22
C VAL A 45 -7.68 -9.26 17.25
N ILE A 46 -7.95 -9.83 16.08
CA ILE A 46 -8.40 -11.22 15.98
C ILE A 46 -7.16 -12.13 15.94
N ASN A 47 -7.02 -12.97 16.97
CA ASN A 47 -6.06 -14.06 16.98
C ASN A 47 -6.64 -15.25 16.20
N PHE A 48 -6.20 -15.44 14.96
CA PHE A 48 -6.49 -16.65 14.17
C PHE A 48 -5.20 -17.48 14.02
N ARG A 49 -5.06 -18.53 14.84
CA ARG A 49 -3.96 -19.51 14.71
C ARG A 49 -4.43 -20.96 14.57
N GLY A 50 -5.64 -21.18 14.07
CA GLY A 50 -6.15 -22.53 13.79
C GLY A 50 -5.87 -23.01 12.35
N ASP A 51 -6.21 -22.19 11.35
CA ASP A 51 -6.22 -22.60 9.93
C ASP A 51 -5.20 -21.85 9.06
N SER A 52 -4.49 -20.87 9.63
CA SER A 52 -3.51 -20.04 8.93
C SER A 52 -2.24 -20.80 8.54
N GLU A 53 -1.90 -21.91 9.20
CA GLU A 53 -0.69 -22.69 8.87
C GLU A 53 -0.75 -23.38 7.49
N LYS A 54 -1.96 -23.72 7.01
CA LYS A 54 -2.11 -24.33 5.66
C LYS A 54 -1.92 -23.29 4.56
N VAL A 55 -2.27 -22.04 4.85
CA VAL A 55 -2.18 -20.92 3.91
C VAL A 55 -0.81 -20.27 3.96
N LEU A 56 -0.28 -20.08 5.16
CA LEU A 56 0.98 -19.41 5.44
C LEU A 56 1.94 -20.36 6.15
N ILE A 57 3.16 -20.44 5.66
CA ILE A 57 4.20 -21.30 6.20
C ILE A 57 5.32 -20.46 6.83
N THR A 58 5.86 -20.92 7.96
CA THR A 58 7.09 -20.34 8.51
C THR A 58 8.27 -20.86 7.69
N LYS A 59 9.08 -19.95 7.15
CA LYS A 59 10.29 -20.29 6.39
C LYS A 59 11.29 -20.98 7.32
N LYS A 60 11.94 -22.03 6.81
CA LYS A 60 12.98 -22.77 7.50
C LYS A 60 14.26 -22.85 6.66
N ASP A 61 15.40 -22.94 7.33
CA ASP A 61 16.69 -23.22 6.68
C ASP A 61 16.82 -24.72 6.31
N GLU A 62 17.96 -25.10 5.70
CA GLU A 62 18.23 -26.49 5.31
C GLU A 62 18.28 -27.47 6.49
N ALA A 63 18.58 -26.97 7.69
CA ALA A 63 18.59 -27.73 8.94
C ALA A 63 17.22 -27.78 9.62
N GLY A 64 16.20 -27.14 9.06
CA GLY A 64 14.84 -27.09 9.61
C GLY A 64 14.61 -26.05 10.72
N ASN A 65 15.58 -25.18 10.98
CA ASN A 65 15.44 -24.08 11.94
C ASN A 65 14.57 -22.97 11.34
N LYS A 66 13.81 -22.26 12.18
CA LYS A 66 13.02 -21.10 11.73
C LYS A 66 13.95 -19.99 11.29
N ILE A 67 13.69 -19.44 10.10
CA ILE A 67 14.35 -18.21 9.65
C ILE A 67 13.63 -17.03 10.32
N LEU A 68 14.41 -16.12 10.90
CA LEU A 68 13.94 -14.94 11.61
C LEU A 68 14.36 -13.68 10.86
N ASP A 69 13.55 -12.62 10.94
CA ASP A 69 13.96 -11.28 10.53
C ASP A 69 14.97 -10.69 11.53
N LYS A 70 15.50 -9.49 11.27
CA LYS A 70 16.50 -8.87 12.17
C LYS A 70 15.96 -8.52 13.57
N TYR A 71 14.64 -8.55 13.75
CA TYR A 71 13.96 -8.30 15.01
C TYR A 71 13.57 -9.61 15.73
N GLY A 72 13.95 -10.77 15.18
CA GLY A 72 13.66 -12.07 15.76
C GLY A 72 12.26 -12.60 15.45
N ASN A 73 11.51 -11.98 14.55
CA ASN A 73 10.19 -12.48 14.16
C ASN A 73 10.33 -13.59 13.11
N PRO A 74 9.53 -14.67 13.18
CA PRO A 74 9.52 -15.68 12.14
C PRO A 74 9.18 -15.10 10.78
N VAL A 75 10.01 -15.41 9.78
CA VAL A 75 9.74 -15.09 8.39
C VAL A 75 8.63 -16.01 7.90
N ILE A 76 7.48 -15.44 7.54
CA ILE A 76 6.30 -16.17 7.05
C ILE A 76 6.13 -15.94 5.54
N ARG A 77 5.73 -16.99 4.83
CA ARG A 77 5.51 -17.05 3.38
C ARG A 77 4.17 -17.68 3.05
N LEU A 78 3.66 -17.39 1.86
CA LEU A 78 2.50 -18.09 1.33
C LEU A 78 2.87 -19.54 1.02
N ASN A 79 1.91 -20.45 1.19
CA ASN A 79 2.06 -21.83 0.73
C ASN A 79 2.36 -21.83 -0.79
N PRO A 80 3.45 -22.49 -1.25
CA PRO A 80 3.84 -22.49 -2.66
C PRO A 80 2.74 -22.94 -3.63
N GLU A 81 1.89 -23.89 -3.24
CA GLU A 81 0.80 -24.37 -4.09
C GLU A 81 -0.31 -23.31 -4.24
N ILE A 82 -0.60 -22.56 -3.16
CA ILE A 82 -1.55 -21.44 -3.20
C ILE A 82 -0.98 -20.31 -4.05
N LYS A 83 0.30 -19.96 -3.86
CA LYS A 83 0.98 -18.94 -4.69
C LYS A 83 0.89 -19.31 -6.17
N LYS A 84 1.23 -20.56 -6.52
CA LYS A 84 1.19 -21.06 -7.89
C LYS A 84 -0.22 -21.05 -8.49
N ALA A 85 -1.26 -21.27 -7.69
CA ALA A 85 -2.64 -21.10 -8.14
C ALA A 85 -2.94 -19.62 -8.42
N MET A 86 -2.63 -18.72 -7.48
CA MET A 86 -2.84 -17.28 -7.64
C MET A 86 -2.03 -16.66 -8.79
N ASP A 87 -0.81 -17.14 -9.06
CA ASP A 87 0.06 -16.70 -10.15
C ASP A 87 -0.55 -17.00 -11.55
N LYS A 88 -1.54 -17.90 -11.63
CA LYS A 88 -2.18 -18.29 -12.90
C LYS A 88 -3.53 -17.64 -13.14
N GLU A 89 -4.18 -17.15 -12.09
CA GLU A 89 -5.51 -16.58 -12.18
C GLU A 89 -5.45 -15.17 -12.78
N THR A 90 -6.37 -14.91 -13.70
CA THR A 90 -6.48 -13.61 -14.38
C THR A 90 -7.81 -12.95 -14.07
N PHE A 91 -7.80 -11.64 -13.95
CA PHE A 91 -8.95 -10.81 -13.62
C PHE A 91 -8.98 -9.58 -14.53
N GLU A 92 -10.15 -8.94 -14.63
CA GLU A 92 -10.24 -7.59 -15.18
C GLU A 92 -9.80 -6.57 -14.12
N PHE A 93 -8.80 -5.76 -14.46
CA PHE A 93 -8.30 -4.68 -13.62
C PHE A 93 -8.42 -3.34 -14.34
N THR A 94 -8.46 -2.27 -13.56
CA THR A 94 -8.32 -0.90 -14.04
C THR A 94 -6.88 -0.45 -13.80
N GLY A 95 -6.20 0.02 -14.83
CA GLY A 95 -4.85 0.60 -14.78
C GLY A 95 -4.81 1.99 -14.14
N PRO A 96 -3.60 2.53 -13.91
CA PRO A 96 -3.44 3.85 -13.27
C PRO A 96 -3.94 5.02 -14.13
N ASP A 97 -4.07 4.83 -15.43
CA ASP A 97 -4.68 5.76 -16.41
C ASP A 97 -6.20 5.61 -16.53
N GLY A 98 -6.79 4.61 -15.88
CA GLY A 98 -8.21 4.29 -15.95
C GLY A 98 -8.58 3.28 -17.05
N GLU A 99 -7.62 2.81 -17.85
CA GLU A 99 -7.89 1.79 -18.88
C GLU A 99 -8.08 0.42 -18.24
N LYS A 100 -9.00 -0.38 -18.82
CA LYS A 100 -9.23 -1.75 -18.36
C LYS A 100 -8.30 -2.72 -19.08
N PHE A 101 -7.79 -3.72 -18.38
CA PHE A 101 -7.01 -4.80 -18.97
C PHE A 101 -7.25 -6.11 -18.20
N THR A 102 -7.01 -7.24 -18.87
CA THR A 102 -7.04 -8.56 -18.25
C THR A 102 -5.63 -9.02 -17.96
N GLY A 103 -5.38 -9.47 -16.74
CA GLY A 103 -4.09 -10.00 -16.34
C GLY A 103 -4.12 -10.61 -14.95
N THR A 104 -2.98 -11.07 -14.48
CA THR A 104 -2.76 -11.55 -13.12
C THR A 104 -2.65 -10.39 -12.13
N VAL A 105 -2.81 -10.67 -10.83
CA VAL A 105 -2.56 -9.67 -9.77
C VAL A 105 -1.11 -9.13 -9.83
N LYS A 106 -0.15 -9.97 -10.24
CA LYS A 106 1.26 -9.57 -10.40
C LYS A 106 1.43 -8.56 -11.54
N GLU A 107 0.81 -8.80 -12.69
CA GLU A 107 0.79 -7.86 -13.81
C GLU A 107 0.08 -6.57 -13.43
N ALA A 108 -1.01 -6.66 -12.66
CA ALA A 108 -1.70 -5.48 -12.14
C ALA A 108 -0.81 -4.67 -11.19
N LEU A 109 -0.09 -5.30 -10.28
CA LEU A 109 0.86 -4.62 -9.40
C LEU A 109 1.94 -3.90 -10.21
N LEU A 110 2.52 -4.56 -11.21
CA LEU A 110 3.55 -3.98 -12.08
C LEU A 110 3.02 -2.78 -12.86
N ALA A 111 1.78 -2.80 -13.33
CA ALA A 111 1.17 -1.66 -14.03
C ALA A 111 1.08 -0.39 -13.17
N TYR A 112 1.01 -0.53 -11.84
CA TYR A 112 0.98 0.59 -10.90
C TYR A 112 2.37 1.03 -10.42
N ILE A 113 3.42 0.27 -10.69
CA ILE A 113 4.80 0.66 -10.37
C ILE A 113 5.33 1.51 -11.51
N ARG A 114 5.52 2.81 -11.24
CA ARG A 114 6.03 3.77 -12.21
C ARG A 114 7.54 3.70 -12.38
N ASP A 115 8.24 3.45 -11.28
CA ASP A 115 9.70 3.50 -11.22
C ASP A 115 10.21 2.55 -10.12
N ILE A 116 11.38 1.98 -10.35
CA ILE A 116 12.10 1.14 -9.39
C ILE A 116 13.54 1.61 -9.36
N ARG A 117 14.03 1.96 -8.17
CA ARG A 117 15.37 2.49 -7.96
C ARG A 117 16.02 1.86 -6.74
N ASP A 118 17.33 2.04 -6.62
CA ASP A 118 18.01 1.72 -5.37
C ASP A 118 17.59 2.68 -4.27
N LEU A 119 17.52 2.18 -3.04
CA LEU A 119 17.23 3.01 -1.88
C LEU A 119 18.46 3.86 -1.54
N ASP A 120 18.29 5.18 -1.53
CA ASP A 120 19.26 6.14 -1.00
C ASP A 120 19.09 6.25 0.52
N GLU A 121 20.08 5.73 1.26
CA GLU A 121 20.09 5.65 2.73
C GLU A 121 19.94 7.00 3.43
N ASN A 122 20.37 8.09 2.79
CA ASN A 122 20.31 9.42 3.40
C ASN A 122 18.98 10.15 3.12
N ARG A 123 18.19 9.65 2.18
CA ARG A 123 17.01 10.38 1.68
C ARG A 123 15.79 10.24 2.59
N TYR A 124 15.76 9.21 3.43
CA TYR A 124 14.57 8.80 4.17
C TYR A 124 14.87 8.59 5.66
N SER A 125 15.57 9.55 6.26
CA SER A 125 15.77 9.62 7.71
C SER A 125 14.62 10.34 8.40
N GLY A 126 14.20 9.82 9.55
CA GLY A 126 13.26 10.50 10.43
C GLY A 126 11.81 10.45 9.98
N LEU A 127 11.39 9.35 9.38
CA LEU A 127 10.00 9.06 9.03
C LEU A 127 9.17 8.76 10.27
N TYR A 128 7.87 9.04 10.20
CA TYR A 128 6.97 8.94 11.35
C TYR A 128 5.88 7.89 11.12
N HIS A 129 5.63 7.04 12.10
CA HIS A 129 4.48 6.14 12.10
C HIS A 129 3.60 6.42 13.32
N GLY A 130 2.36 6.83 13.07
CA GLY A 130 1.31 6.97 14.08
C GLY A 130 0.56 5.66 14.32
N SER A 131 0.37 5.27 15.57
CA SER A 131 -0.47 4.12 15.96
C SER A 131 -0.91 4.21 17.43
N SER A 132 -1.67 3.23 17.91
CA SER A 132 -2.02 3.14 19.34
C SER A 132 -0.76 2.97 20.21
N LEU A 133 -0.81 3.47 21.46
CA LEU A 133 0.31 3.35 22.41
C LEU A 133 0.77 1.89 22.59
N GLU A 134 -0.17 0.95 22.65
CA GLU A 134 0.14 -0.48 22.75
C GLU A 134 0.89 -1.00 21.51
N SER A 135 0.45 -0.61 20.32
CA SER A 135 1.11 -1.01 19.07
C SER A 135 2.51 -0.40 18.96
N ILE A 136 2.67 0.87 19.35
CA ILE A 136 3.97 1.53 19.41
C ILE A 136 4.93 0.80 20.35
N LYS A 137 4.49 0.41 21.55
CA LYS A 137 5.31 -0.38 22.48
C LYS A 137 5.74 -1.71 21.86
N LYS A 138 4.80 -2.43 21.24
CA LYS A 138 5.10 -3.69 20.55
C LYS A 138 6.10 -3.50 19.41
N ILE A 139 5.97 -2.45 18.61
CA ILE A 139 6.92 -2.16 17.52
C ILE A 139 8.33 -1.88 18.08
N LYS A 140 8.45 -1.18 19.21
CA LYS A 140 9.74 -0.94 19.85
C LYS A 140 10.38 -2.22 20.42
N GLU A 141 9.56 -3.09 21.00
CA GLU A 141 10.03 -4.33 21.65
C GLU A 141 10.31 -5.47 20.66
N GLN A 142 9.48 -5.58 19.62
CA GLN A 142 9.43 -6.75 18.72
C GLN A 142 9.73 -6.38 17.26
N GLY A 143 9.96 -5.11 16.97
CA GLY A 143 10.12 -4.61 15.60
C GLY A 143 8.80 -4.38 14.86
N PRO A 144 8.86 -3.71 13.70
CA PRO A 144 7.72 -3.50 12.83
C PRO A 144 7.23 -4.81 12.21
N ASP A 145 5.92 -5.01 12.14
CA ASP A 145 5.30 -6.12 11.41
C ASP A 145 4.42 -5.56 10.29
N PRO A 146 4.91 -5.52 9.03
CA PRO A 146 4.17 -5.01 7.88
C PRO A 146 2.85 -5.72 7.56
N ARG A 147 2.52 -6.83 8.23
CA ARG A 147 1.23 -7.53 8.06
C ARG A 147 0.14 -7.04 9.00
N LYS A 148 0.50 -6.32 10.07
CA LYS A 148 -0.47 -5.84 11.08
C LYS A 148 -1.10 -4.50 10.70
N THR A 149 -1.14 -4.17 9.41
CA THR A 149 -1.46 -2.82 8.93
C THR A 149 -2.89 -2.79 8.42
N THR A 150 -3.64 -1.78 8.85
CA THR A 150 -5.08 -1.68 8.57
C THR A 150 -5.38 -0.89 7.31
N SER A 151 -4.47 0.01 6.91
CA SER A 151 -4.57 0.79 5.67
C SER A 151 -3.57 0.27 4.66
N VAL A 152 -4.06 -0.09 3.47
CA VAL A 152 -3.24 -0.63 2.40
C VAL A 152 -3.40 0.13 1.09
N GLY A 153 -3.76 1.42 1.09
CA GLY A 153 -4.15 2.15 -0.14
C GLY A 153 -3.21 1.99 -1.35
N PHE A 154 -1.90 1.94 -1.13
CA PHE A 154 -0.88 1.81 -2.19
C PHE A 154 -0.25 0.41 -2.27
N GLY A 155 -0.31 -0.39 -1.21
CA GLY A 155 0.53 -1.59 -1.03
C GLY A 155 0.32 -2.28 0.33
N PRO A 156 0.75 -3.55 0.48
CA PRO A 156 0.63 -4.31 1.72
C PRO A 156 1.88 -4.09 2.57
N GLY A 157 1.85 -3.09 3.43
CA GLY A 157 3.02 -2.77 4.24
C GLY A 157 2.73 -1.79 5.35
N MET A 158 3.78 -1.43 6.08
CA MET A 158 3.70 -0.45 7.16
C MET A 158 3.94 0.95 6.62
N TYR A 159 3.03 1.86 6.94
CA TYR A 159 2.99 3.21 6.36
C TYR A 159 3.67 4.21 7.28
N PHE A 160 4.53 5.03 6.69
CA PHE A 160 5.23 6.10 7.37
C PHE A 160 4.98 7.43 6.64
N ALA A 161 4.81 8.48 7.42
CA ALA A 161 4.70 9.86 6.96
C ALA A 161 6.07 10.56 6.99
N PHE A 162 6.21 11.60 6.17
CA PHE A 162 7.41 12.44 6.12
C PHE A 162 7.47 13.45 7.26
N SER A 163 6.34 13.74 7.88
CA SER A 163 6.25 14.71 8.98
C SER A 163 5.49 14.13 10.16
N GLU A 164 5.80 14.63 11.34
CA GLU A 164 5.10 14.27 12.56
C GLU A 164 3.65 14.79 12.58
N GLY A 165 3.39 15.89 11.85
CA GLY A 165 2.06 16.47 11.68
C GLY A 165 1.15 15.55 10.88
N ASP A 166 1.61 15.08 9.71
CA ASP A 166 0.89 14.09 8.91
C ASP A 166 0.62 12.80 9.72
N ALA A 167 1.60 12.37 10.53
CA ALA A 167 1.42 11.22 11.43
C ALA A 167 0.40 11.48 12.56
N HIS A 168 0.25 12.73 12.98
CA HIS A 168 -0.71 13.14 14.01
C HIS A 168 -2.15 13.02 13.54
N ASP A 169 -2.40 13.33 12.27
CA ASP A 169 -3.74 13.36 11.70
C ASP A 169 -4.47 12.01 11.83
N TYR A 170 -3.73 10.91 11.96
CA TYR A 170 -4.30 9.58 12.16
C TYR A 170 -3.92 8.89 13.48
N SER A 171 -3.02 9.45 14.30
CA SER A 171 -2.76 8.91 15.64
C SER A 171 -2.08 9.85 16.64
N GLY A 172 -2.47 9.69 17.91
CA GLY A 172 -1.88 10.46 19.03
C GLY A 172 -0.50 9.96 19.48
N ALA A 173 -0.17 8.68 19.30
CA ALA A 173 1.13 8.13 19.65
C ALA A 173 1.95 7.79 18.40
N LYS A 174 3.25 8.06 18.44
CA LYS A 174 4.10 8.03 17.24
C LYS A 174 5.51 7.57 17.55
N ILE A 175 6.05 6.79 16.62
CA ILE A 175 7.49 6.51 16.55
C ILE A 175 8.11 7.27 15.39
N LYS A 176 9.38 7.56 15.55
CA LYS A 176 10.28 8.01 14.49
C LYS A 176 11.21 6.86 14.12
N ALA A 177 11.45 6.66 12.84
CA ALA A 177 12.33 5.63 12.33
C ALA A 177 13.03 6.11 11.05
N ASP A 178 14.11 5.43 10.69
CA ASP A 178 14.87 5.72 9.49
C ASP A 178 14.71 4.55 8.50
N LEU A 179 14.72 4.84 7.20
CA LEU A 179 14.73 3.82 6.16
C LEU A 179 16.17 3.67 5.66
N GLN A 180 16.71 2.46 5.76
CA GLN A 180 18.08 2.12 5.39
C GLN A 180 18.09 1.05 4.29
N GLN A 181 19.16 1.03 3.49
CA GLN A 181 19.37 -0.04 2.53
C GLN A 181 19.62 -1.36 3.29
N HIS A 182 19.05 -2.44 2.76
CA HIS A 182 19.25 -3.77 3.29
C HIS A 182 19.85 -4.66 2.20
N LYS A 183 20.97 -5.31 2.54
CA LYS A 183 21.57 -6.33 1.71
C LYS A 183 21.12 -7.69 2.22
N ARG A 184 20.46 -8.44 1.36
CA ARG A 184 19.89 -9.75 1.67
C ARG A 184 20.96 -10.83 1.69
N GLU A 185 20.59 -12.00 2.22
CA GLU A 185 21.46 -13.18 2.28
C GLU A 185 21.96 -13.63 0.90
N ASP A 186 21.13 -13.48 -0.15
CA ASP A 186 21.49 -13.77 -1.54
C ASP A 186 22.41 -12.70 -2.17
N GLY A 187 22.85 -11.72 -1.37
CA GLY A 187 23.71 -10.62 -1.80
C GLY A 187 22.98 -9.51 -2.57
N VAL A 188 21.68 -9.65 -2.82
CA VAL A 188 20.87 -8.66 -3.54
C VAL A 188 20.48 -7.51 -2.62
N THR A 189 20.67 -6.30 -3.12
CA THR A 189 20.22 -5.08 -2.44
C THR A 189 18.73 -4.85 -2.66
N GLY A 190 18.02 -4.54 -1.58
CA GLY A 190 16.62 -4.13 -1.62
C GLY A 190 16.37 -2.88 -2.45
N LYS A 191 15.31 -2.91 -3.24
CA LYS A 191 14.88 -1.81 -4.10
C LYS A 191 13.77 -0.97 -3.48
N PHE A 192 13.62 0.23 -4.02
CA PHE A 192 12.59 1.19 -3.68
C PHE A 192 11.69 1.45 -4.90
N ALA A 193 10.39 1.24 -4.75
CA ALA A 193 9.41 1.46 -5.83
C ALA A 193 8.65 2.78 -5.68
N VAL A 194 8.24 3.37 -6.80
CA VAL A 194 7.30 4.50 -6.82
C VAL A 194 5.97 4.04 -7.41
N PHE A 195 4.91 4.17 -6.63
CA PHE A 195 3.56 3.79 -7.04
C PHE A 195 2.81 4.97 -7.67
N ASN A 196 2.08 4.70 -8.74
CA ASN A 196 1.24 5.67 -9.44
C ASN A 196 -0.24 5.37 -9.19
N GLY A 197 -0.74 5.75 -8.01
CA GLY A 197 -2.13 5.58 -7.62
C GLY A 197 -2.38 4.44 -6.64
N LEU A 198 -3.65 4.23 -6.31
CA LEU A 198 -4.09 3.34 -5.23
C LEU A 198 -4.29 1.91 -5.72
N PHE A 199 -3.21 1.25 -6.12
CA PHE A 199 -3.22 -0.13 -6.62
C PHE A 199 -4.14 -1.06 -5.80
N TYR A 200 -3.95 -1.07 -4.49
CA TYR A 200 -4.65 -1.98 -3.58
C TYR A 200 -6.16 -1.77 -3.50
N ARG A 201 -6.61 -0.53 -3.67
CA ARG A 201 -8.03 -0.22 -3.76
C ARG A 201 -8.68 -0.81 -5.01
N ASN A 202 -7.90 -0.97 -6.07
CA ASN A 202 -8.38 -1.41 -7.38
C ASN A 202 -8.30 -2.94 -7.57
N ILE A 203 -7.51 -3.67 -6.76
CA ILE A 203 -7.45 -5.13 -6.81
C ILE A 203 -8.38 -5.84 -5.82
N LYS A 204 -8.87 -5.14 -4.79
CA LYS A 204 -9.82 -5.70 -3.80
C LYS A 204 -11.26 -5.70 -4.34
N THR A 205 -11.48 -6.34 -5.49
CA THR A 205 -12.81 -6.47 -6.08
C THR A 205 -13.54 -7.71 -5.52
N PRO A 206 -14.89 -7.72 -5.50
CA PRO A 206 -15.64 -8.91 -5.08
C PRO A 206 -15.32 -10.16 -5.91
N GLU A 207 -14.97 -9.98 -7.19
CA GLU A 207 -14.58 -11.07 -8.09
C GLU A 207 -13.25 -11.69 -7.67
N VAL A 208 -12.23 -10.86 -7.40
CA VAL A 208 -10.94 -11.32 -6.86
C VAL A 208 -11.19 -12.04 -5.53
N ALA A 209 -11.95 -11.44 -4.61
CA ALA A 209 -12.23 -12.04 -3.31
C ALA A 209 -12.90 -13.42 -3.42
N LYS A 210 -13.92 -13.54 -4.29
CA LYS A 210 -14.60 -14.81 -4.56
C LYS A 210 -13.63 -15.86 -5.08
N LYS A 211 -12.78 -15.50 -6.05
CA LYS A 211 -11.84 -16.46 -6.64
C LYS A 211 -10.79 -16.92 -5.64
N LEU A 212 -10.29 -16.01 -4.82
CA LEU A 212 -9.37 -16.37 -3.74
C LEU A 212 -10.02 -17.30 -2.71
N GLN A 213 -11.31 -17.11 -2.40
CA GLN A 213 -12.05 -18.05 -1.56
C GLN A 213 -12.13 -19.46 -2.18
N GLU A 214 -12.24 -19.57 -3.50
CA GLU A 214 -12.22 -20.88 -4.19
C GLU A 214 -10.84 -21.56 -4.09
N ILE A 215 -9.76 -20.80 -4.19
CA ILE A 215 -8.38 -21.32 -4.07
C ILE A 215 -8.07 -21.71 -2.62
N THR A 216 -8.59 -20.95 -1.66
CA THR A 216 -8.39 -21.17 -0.23
C THR A 216 -9.73 -21.28 0.51
N PRO A 217 -10.50 -22.37 0.33
CA PRO A 217 -11.85 -22.49 0.91
C PRO A 217 -11.89 -22.37 2.43
N THR A 218 -10.79 -22.70 3.10
CA THR A 218 -10.65 -22.65 4.56
C THR A 218 -10.17 -21.29 5.07
N SER A 219 -9.77 -20.37 4.19
CA SER A 219 -9.36 -19.03 4.62
C SER A 219 -10.59 -18.20 4.93
N THR A 220 -10.61 -17.60 6.12
CA THR A 220 -11.65 -16.65 6.54
C THR A 220 -11.24 -15.20 6.31
N ASP A 221 -9.97 -14.95 5.98
CA ASP A 221 -9.39 -13.62 5.81
C ASP A 221 -8.69 -13.50 4.45
N ILE A 222 -9.52 -13.27 3.42
CA ILE A 222 -9.08 -13.14 2.03
C ILE A 222 -8.24 -11.87 1.81
N ASP A 223 -8.52 -10.81 2.57
CA ASP A 223 -7.77 -9.56 2.50
C ASP A 223 -6.33 -9.76 2.99
N SER A 224 -6.15 -10.47 4.10
CA SER A 224 -4.83 -10.82 4.61
C SER A 224 -4.07 -11.75 3.64
N LEU A 225 -4.75 -12.73 3.05
CA LEU A 225 -4.17 -13.58 2.01
C LEU A 225 -3.65 -12.76 0.81
N LEU A 226 -4.48 -11.83 0.29
CA LEU A 226 -4.08 -10.96 -0.81
C LEU A 226 -2.93 -10.02 -0.42
N ASN A 227 -2.92 -9.53 0.82
CA ASN A 227 -1.81 -8.75 1.39
C ASN A 227 -0.51 -9.54 1.41
N ASP A 228 -0.53 -10.77 1.93
CA ASP A 228 0.64 -11.63 2.00
C ASP A 228 1.16 -12.00 0.61
N TYR A 229 0.25 -12.35 -0.32
CA TYR A 229 0.62 -12.67 -1.70
C TYR A 229 1.30 -11.51 -2.42
N CYS A 230 0.74 -10.31 -2.39
CA CYS A 230 1.38 -9.17 -3.04
C CYS A 230 2.66 -8.74 -2.33
N ARG A 231 2.75 -8.90 -0.99
CA ARG A 231 4.01 -8.65 -0.26
C ARG A 231 5.09 -9.62 -0.72
N GLU A 232 4.74 -10.89 -0.92
CA GLU A 232 5.66 -11.90 -1.46
C GLU A 232 6.11 -11.55 -2.88
N ILE A 233 5.21 -11.08 -3.76
CA ILE A 233 5.60 -10.57 -5.09
C ILE A 233 6.57 -9.38 -4.95
N LEU A 234 6.24 -8.37 -4.14
CA LEU A 234 7.07 -7.18 -3.97
C LEU A 234 8.44 -7.52 -3.40
N VAL A 235 8.46 -8.23 -2.28
CA VAL A 235 9.69 -8.51 -1.54
C VAL A 235 10.48 -9.63 -2.22
N ASP A 236 9.90 -10.78 -2.51
CA ASP A 236 10.68 -11.94 -2.94
C ASP A 236 10.90 -11.98 -4.45
N ASP A 237 9.86 -11.74 -5.25
CA ASP A 237 9.97 -11.80 -6.71
C ASP A 237 10.66 -10.54 -7.27
N LEU A 238 10.25 -9.35 -6.83
CA LEU A 238 10.69 -8.06 -7.39
C LEU A 238 11.86 -7.42 -6.62
N LYS A 239 12.20 -7.98 -5.45
CA LYS A 239 13.27 -7.46 -4.56
C LYS A 239 13.02 -6.03 -4.10
N ILE A 240 11.76 -5.62 -3.97
CA ILE A 240 11.34 -4.29 -3.49
C ILE A 240 11.07 -4.39 -1.99
N ASP A 241 11.87 -3.67 -1.19
CA ASP A 241 11.75 -3.68 0.27
C ASP A 241 10.86 -2.55 0.79
N ALA A 242 10.78 -1.44 0.06
CA ALA A 242 9.94 -0.31 0.38
C ALA A 242 9.46 0.42 -0.88
N GLY A 243 8.53 1.34 -0.71
CA GLY A 243 8.14 2.23 -1.79
C GLY A 243 7.53 3.53 -1.32
N TYR A 244 7.23 4.39 -2.29
CA TYR A 244 6.57 5.67 -2.11
C TYR A 244 5.23 5.67 -2.83
N GLY A 245 4.18 6.00 -2.10
CA GLY A 245 2.83 6.17 -2.64
C GLY A 245 2.41 7.64 -2.61
N PHE A 246 1.88 8.13 -3.72
CA PHE A 246 1.22 9.43 -3.79
C PHE A 246 0.01 9.39 -4.72
N ALA A 247 -1.11 9.99 -4.28
CA ALA A 247 -2.33 10.15 -5.07
C ALA A 247 -2.97 11.49 -4.73
N ARG A 248 -3.68 12.11 -5.69
CA ARG A 248 -4.24 13.48 -5.54
C ARG A 248 -5.12 13.69 -4.30
N SER A 249 -5.71 12.63 -3.74
CA SER A 249 -6.61 12.66 -2.57
C SER A 249 -6.03 11.99 -1.32
N HIS A 250 -4.73 11.68 -1.29
CA HIS A 250 -4.09 11.03 -0.15
C HIS A 250 -2.74 11.65 0.19
N HIS A 251 -2.39 11.62 1.48
CA HIS A 251 -1.08 12.06 1.93
C HIS A 251 0.02 11.17 1.31
N PRO A 252 1.11 11.77 0.82
CA PRO A 252 2.27 11.02 0.38
C PRO A 252 2.82 10.20 1.56
N CYS A 253 3.15 8.94 1.31
CA CYS A 253 3.68 8.06 2.35
C CYS A 253 4.80 7.16 1.81
N VAL A 254 5.66 6.76 2.74
CA VAL A 254 6.59 5.64 2.54
C VAL A 254 5.91 4.38 3.03
N ILE A 255 6.00 3.30 2.26
CA ILE A 255 5.41 2.00 2.58
C ILE A 255 6.56 1.02 2.72
N VAL A 256 6.63 0.35 3.86
CA VAL A 256 7.66 -0.63 4.18
C VAL A 256 7.07 -2.02 4.01
N PHE A 257 7.62 -2.80 3.08
CA PHE A 257 7.21 -4.18 2.80
C PHE A 257 8.09 -5.19 3.53
N ASN A 258 9.39 -4.89 3.64
CA ASN A 258 10.37 -5.67 4.39
C ASN A 258 10.75 -4.93 5.69
N PRO A 259 10.52 -5.47 6.89
CA PRO A 259 10.91 -4.78 8.13
C PRO A 259 12.43 -4.55 8.25
N ASP A 260 13.26 -5.34 7.55
CA ASP A 260 14.71 -5.24 7.65
C ASP A 260 15.31 -3.93 7.10
N VAL A 261 14.52 -3.13 6.36
CA VAL A 261 14.93 -1.79 5.93
C VAL A 261 14.61 -0.68 6.92
N ILE A 262 13.99 -0.95 8.07
CA ILE A 262 13.69 0.07 9.08
C ILE A 262 14.75 0.09 10.19
N SER A 263 15.21 1.25 10.65
CA SER A 263 16.17 1.35 11.75
C SER A 263 15.90 2.54 12.68
N ASN A 264 16.69 2.63 13.76
CA ASN A 264 16.66 3.73 14.73
C ASN A 264 15.26 4.07 15.25
N ILE A 265 14.45 3.05 15.54
CA ILE A 265 13.09 3.22 16.05
C ILE A 265 13.15 3.86 17.44
N ARG A 266 12.54 5.04 17.57
CA ARG A 266 12.56 5.86 18.80
C ARG A 266 11.24 6.59 19.01
N ASN A 267 10.99 7.09 20.22
CA ASN A 267 9.81 7.93 20.41
C ASN A 267 9.99 9.24 19.61
N SER A 268 8.89 9.77 19.07
CA SER A 268 8.90 11.05 18.34
C SER A 268 9.39 12.24 19.17
N ASN A 269 9.20 12.18 20.50
CA ASN A 269 9.55 13.25 21.45
C ASN A 269 10.90 13.06 22.14
N GLU A 270 11.63 11.97 21.85
CA GLU A 270 12.97 11.74 22.40
C GLU A 270 14.01 12.42 21.49
N TYR A 271 14.44 13.62 21.90
CA TYR A 271 15.65 14.28 21.44
C TYR A 271 16.74 14.15 22.49
#